data_AF-A0A8C3CFI4-F1
#
_entry.id   AF-A0A8C3CFI4-F1
#
_cell.length_a   1.000
_cell.length_b   1.000
_cell.length_c   1.000
_cell.angle_alpha   90.00
_cell.angle_beta   90.00
_cell.angle_gamma   90.00
#
_symmetry.space_group_name_H-M   'P 1'
#
loop_
_entity.id
_entity.type
_entity.pdbx_description
1 polymer ?
#
loop_
_entity_poly.entity_id
_entity_poly.type
_entity_poly.pdbx_seq_one_letter_code
_entity_poly.pdbx_strand_id
1 'polypeptide(L)'
;MSPCPPDVPQCPHIPISPQCPQTSPHPPMSPCPPTLAPDARLNPHRSVLGTGNYDVNVIMAALQSLGLAAVWWDKRRSLERLVLGQIVGFILNVPSHVSLGFVALPLRRKHWLAVRQLGGTYYNLDSKLRAPARIGGEAELRAFLQDFLAQGLCEVFLVVPRAVEEAGAWLSPE
;
A
#
# COMPACT_ATOMS: atom_id res chain seq x y z
N MET A 1 65.19 -3.05 -18.01
CA MET A 1 64.43 -4.01 -17.18
C MET A 1 64.61 -3.61 -15.72
N SER A 2 63.54 -3.65 -14.93
CA SER A 2 63.46 -2.98 -13.61
C SER A 2 63.81 -3.91 -12.44
N PRO A 3 64.37 -3.39 -11.32
CA PRO A 3 64.59 -4.15 -10.09
C PRO A 3 63.61 -3.80 -8.94
N CYS A 4 63.08 -4.83 -8.27
CA CYS A 4 62.58 -4.90 -6.86
C CYS A 4 61.45 -3.94 -6.40
N PRO A 5 60.50 -4.39 -5.53
CA PRO A 5 60.79 -4.73 -4.12
C PRO A 5 60.14 -6.07 -3.61
N PRO A 6 60.42 -6.48 -2.35
CA PRO A 6 59.99 -7.77 -1.78
C PRO A 6 58.71 -7.69 -0.91
N ASP A 7 58.52 -8.74 -0.09
CA ASP A 7 57.55 -8.95 1.00
C ASP A 7 56.12 -9.41 0.65
N VAL A 8 55.89 -10.69 0.95
CA VAL A 8 54.58 -11.34 1.00
C VAL A 8 54.23 -11.58 2.47
N PRO A 9 53.22 -10.93 3.06
CA PRO A 9 52.78 -11.23 4.42
C PRO A 9 52.08 -12.59 4.48
N GLN A 10 52.54 -13.44 5.40
CA GLN A 10 52.10 -14.82 5.56
C GLN A 10 50.69 -14.94 6.16
N CYS A 11 49.94 -15.97 5.75
CA CYS A 11 48.69 -16.35 6.39
C CYS A 11 48.94 -16.95 7.80
N PRO A 12 48.20 -16.57 8.85
CA PRO A 12 48.33 -17.18 10.17
C PRO A 12 47.75 -18.61 10.19
N HIS A 13 48.44 -19.50 10.88
CA HIS A 13 48.17 -20.94 10.92
C HIS A 13 46.94 -21.32 11.76
N ILE A 14 46.24 -22.38 11.33
CA ILE A 14 45.22 -23.09 12.10
C ILE A 14 45.89 -24.19 12.95
N PRO A 15 45.67 -24.26 14.27
CA PRO A 15 45.99 -25.45 15.06
C PRO A 15 44.85 -26.48 15.04
N ILE A 16 45.18 -27.73 14.72
CA ILE A 16 44.28 -28.90 14.74
C ILE A 16 44.66 -29.80 15.92
N SER A 17 43.68 -30.27 16.73
CA SER A 17 43.72 -31.49 17.56
C SER A 17 42.39 -31.64 18.36
N PRO A 18 42.02 -32.83 18.87
CA PRO A 18 41.72 -34.06 18.12
C PRO A 18 40.33 -34.65 18.47
N GLN A 19 39.93 -35.76 17.84
CA GLN A 19 38.71 -36.55 18.18
C GLN A 19 39.04 -37.61 19.26
N CYS A 20 38.14 -38.36 19.93
CA CYS A 20 36.67 -38.62 19.92
C CYS A 20 36.30 -39.20 21.34
N PRO A 21 35.16 -39.90 21.65
CA PRO A 21 33.89 -40.12 20.96
C PRO A 21 32.57 -39.91 21.78
N GLN A 22 31.45 -39.86 21.04
CA GLN A 22 30.08 -40.35 21.36
C GLN A 22 29.61 -40.61 22.81
N THR A 23 28.54 -39.90 23.23
CA THR A 23 27.27 -40.52 23.72
C THR A 23 26.09 -39.54 23.60
N SER A 24 24.93 -40.04 23.13
CA SER A 24 23.63 -39.34 23.05
C SER A 24 22.98 -39.14 24.45
N PRO A 25 21.94 -38.30 24.65
CA PRO A 25 20.78 -38.12 23.75
C PRO A 25 20.31 -36.67 23.45
N HIS A 26 19.36 -36.57 22.52
CA HIS A 26 18.70 -35.34 22.07
C HIS A 26 18.16 -34.41 23.17
N PRO A 27 18.27 -33.09 22.97
CA PRO A 27 17.21 -32.12 23.27
C PRO A 27 16.42 -31.73 22.00
N PRO A 28 15.19 -31.20 22.13
CA PRO A 28 14.25 -31.07 21.02
C PRO A 28 14.49 -29.85 20.13
N MET A 29 13.81 -29.84 18.98
CA MET A 29 13.66 -28.68 18.09
C MET A 29 13.32 -27.41 18.88
N SER A 30 14.11 -26.35 18.70
CA SER A 30 13.76 -25.01 19.18
C SER A 30 12.43 -24.58 18.54
N PRO A 31 11.37 -24.32 19.32
CA PRO A 31 10.13 -23.82 18.76
C PRO A 31 10.33 -22.38 18.27
N CYS A 32 9.80 -22.07 17.09
CA CYS A 32 9.56 -20.67 16.71
C CYS A 32 8.75 -19.98 17.82
N PRO A 33 9.00 -18.71 18.15
CA PRO A 33 8.25 -18.00 19.17
C PRO A 33 6.74 -18.09 18.86
N PRO A 34 5.90 -18.45 19.84
CA PRO A 34 4.49 -18.65 19.59
C PRO A 34 3.83 -17.35 19.11
N THR A 35 2.95 -17.52 18.14
CA THR A 35 1.79 -16.69 17.80
C THR A 35 1.54 -15.54 18.78
N LEU A 36 1.59 -14.29 18.26
CA LEU A 36 1.24 -13.08 18.99
C LEU A 36 -0.13 -13.22 19.69
N ALA A 37 -0.08 -13.38 21.01
CA ALA A 37 -1.16 -13.38 22.00
C ALA A 37 -2.31 -14.41 21.82
N PRO A 38 -2.42 -15.42 22.72
CA PRO A 38 -3.71 -16.02 23.03
C PRO A 38 -4.58 -15.04 23.87
N ASP A 39 -5.90 -15.19 23.77
CA ASP A 39 -6.92 -14.55 24.62
C ASP A 39 -6.89 -13.00 24.79
N ALA A 40 -6.84 -12.27 23.67
CA ALA A 40 -7.44 -10.93 23.60
C ALA A 40 -8.91 -11.02 23.13
N ARG A 41 -9.82 -11.37 24.05
CA ARG A 41 -11.26 -11.38 23.77
C ARG A 41 -11.73 -9.95 23.47
N LEU A 42 -12.38 -9.77 22.31
CA LEU A 42 -12.95 -8.51 21.80
C LEU A 42 -11.91 -7.41 21.48
N ASN A 43 -11.43 -7.37 20.23
CA ASN A 43 -10.73 -6.20 19.69
C ASN A 43 -11.74 -5.05 19.44
N PRO A 44 -11.66 -3.90 20.15
CA PRO A 44 -12.61 -2.79 19.99
C PRO A 44 -12.60 -2.15 18.60
N HIS A 45 -11.54 -2.37 17.82
CA HIS A 45 -11.39 -1.83 16.47
C HIS A 45 -11.96 -2.76 15.38
N ARG A 46 -12.41 -3.97 15.73
CA ARG A 46 -13.15 -4.83 14.80
C ARG A 46 -14.64 -4.51 14.90
N SER A 47 -15.14 -3.69 13.97
CA SER A 47 -16.58 -3.42 13.84
C SER A 47 -17.37 -4.74 13.83
N VAL A 48 -18.19 -4.97 14.86
CA VAL A 48 -18.99 -6.20 15.08
C VAL A 48 -20.09 -6.45 14.03
N LEU A 49 -20.07 -5.71 12.92
CA LEU A 49 -20.98 -5.80 11.78
C LEU A 49 -20.26 -5.90 10.42
N GLY A 50 -18.97 -6.25 10.40
CA GLY A 50 -18.23 -6.52 9.16
C GLY A 50 -18.02 -5.32 8.23
N THR A 51 -18.33 -4.10 8.68
CA THR A 51 -18.15 -2.87 7.92
C THR A 51 -16.66 -2.50 7.85
N GLY A 52 -16.07 -2.58 6.65
CA GLY A 52 -14.65 -2.31 6.36
C GLY A 52 -14.24 -0.85 6.50
N ASN A 53 -14.39 -0.29 7.71
CA ASN A 53 -14.00 1.06 8.06
C ASN A 53 -12.51 1.09 8.45
N TYR A 54 -11.65 0.70 7.51
CA TYR A 54 -10.20 0.76 7.69
C TYR A 54 -9.74 2.22 7.71
N ASP A 55 -8.86 2.52 8.66
CA ASP A 55 -8.18 3.81 8.74
C ASP A 55 -7.17 3.96 7.59
N VAL A 56 -6.97 5.19 7.11
CA VAL A 56 -6.08 5.48 5.97
C VAL A 56 -4.62 5.05 6.24
N ASN A 57 -4.17 5.07 7.49
CA ASN A 57 -2.83 4.64 7.86
C ASN A 57 -2.58 3.15 7.56
N VAL A 58 -3.63 2.31 7.59
CA VAL A 58 -3.53 0.89 7.20
C VAL A 58 -3.26 0.76 5.70
N ILE A 59 -3.91 1.59 4.88
CA ILE A 59 -3.69 1.65 3.43
C ILE A 59 -2.28 2.16 3.13
N MET A 60 -1.84 3.22 3.83
CA MET A 60 -0.48 3.76 3.68
C MET A 60 0.60 2.72 4.04
N ALA A 61 0.48 2.03 5.18
CA ALA A 61 1.42 0.99 5.59
C ALA A 61 1.46 -0.19 4.61
N ALA A 62 0.30 -0.59 4.07
CA ALA A 62 0.21 -1.64 3.05
C ALA A 62 0.86 -1.24 1.72
N LEU A 63 0.73 0.02 1.30
CA LEU A 63 1.41 0.53 0.10
C LEU A 63 2.93 0.63 0.30
N GLN A 64 3.37 1.09 1.47
CA GLN A 64 4.79 1.22 1.81
C GLN A 64 5.53 -0.13 1.77
N SER A 65 4.89 -1.23 2.21
CA SER A 65 5.50 -2.57 2.11
C SER A 65 5.65 -3.08 0.67
N LEU A 66 4.99 -2.43 -0.29
CA LEU A 66 5.09 -2.69 -1.74
C LEU A 66 5.98 -1.66 -2.47
N GLY A 67 6.66 -0.76 -1.76
CA GLY A 67 7.46 0.33 -2.36
C GLY A 67 6.62 1.46 -2.99
N LEU A 68 5.33 1.51 -2.67
CA LEU A 68 4.39 2.53 -3.11
C LEU A 68 4.09 3.53 -1.98
N ALA A 69 3.54 4.68 -2.35
CA ALA A 69 3.08 5.70 -1.43
C ALA A 69 1.66 6.17 -1.79
N ALA A 70 0.98 6.78 -0.83
CA ALA A 70 -0.32 7.42 -1.00
C ALA A 70 -0.21 8.91 -0.71
N VAL A 71 -0.22 9.72 -1.77
CA VAL A 71 -0.15 11.18 -1.68
C VAL A 71 -1.56 11.76 -1.59
N TRP A 72 -1.81 12.64 -0.63
CA TRP A 72 -3.10 13.32 -0.48
C TRP A 72 -3.28 14.39 -1.56
N TRP A 73 -4.36 14.31 -2.36
CA TRP A 73 -4.65 15.35 -3.34
C TRP A 73 -5.26 16.60 -2.67
N ASP A 74 -4.66 17.76 -2.94
CA ASP A 74 -5.22 19.05 -2.55
C ASP A 74 -6.33 19.46 -3.53
N LYS A 75 -7.58 19.37 -3.08
CA LYS A 75 -8.79 19.67 -3.87
C LYS A 75 -8.84 21.09 -4.44
N ARG A 76 -7.99 22.01 -3.95
CA ARG A 76 -7.87 23.39 -4.43
C ARG A 76 -7.02 23.50 -5.71
N ARG A 77 -6.30 22.45 -6.09
CA ARG A 77 -5.47 22.38 -7.30
C ARG A 77 -6.28 21.83 -8.48
N SER A 78 -5.98 22.32 -9.69
CA SER A 78 -6.56 21.77 -10.92
C SER A 78 -6.06 20.35 -11.19
N LEU A 79 -6.98 19.45 -11.57
CA LEU A 79 -6.69 18.07 -11.97
C LEU A 79 -5.85 17.98 -13.26
N GLU A 80 -5.79 19.05 -14.06
CA GLU A 80 -4.89 19.12 -15.23
C GLU A 80 -3.41 19.07 -14.84
N ARG A 81 -3.08 19.41 -13.58
CA ARG A 81 -1.70 19.32 -13.06
C ARG A 81 -1.27 17.91 -12.67
N LEU A 82 -2.16 16.92 -12.73
CA LEU A 82 -1.81 15.52 -12.47
C LEU A 82 -1.01 14.94 -13.65
N VAL A 83 0.22 14.52 -13.36
CA VAL A 83 1.07 13.77 -14.31
C VAL A 83 0.63 12.31 -14.27
N LEU A 84 -0.48 12.00 -14.95
CA LEU A 84 -1.16 10.69 -14.86
C LEU A 84 -0.25 9.49 -15.17
N GLY A 85 0.72 9.63 -16.08
CA GLY A 85 1.69 8.58 -16.39
C GLY A 85 2.64 8.19 -15.24
N GLN A 86 2.73 9.00 -14.17
CA GLN A 86 3.51 8.70 -12.96
C GLN A 86 2.65 8.10 -11.83
N ILE A 87 1.34 7.95 -12.05
CA ILE A 87 0.36 7.54 -11.04
C ILE A 87 -0.11 6.11 -11.35
N VAL A 88 0.11 5.18 -10.41
CA VAL A 88 -0.28 3.75 -10.53
C VAL A 88 -1.80 3.60 -10.46
N GLY A 89 -2.46 4.45 -9.68
CA GLY A 89 -3.91 4.48 -9.52
C GLY A 89 -4.34 5.48 -8.46
N PHE A 90 -5.62 5.46 -8.12
CA PHE A 90 -6.23 6.36 -7.17
C PHE A 90 -7.02 5.57 -6.13
N ILE A 91 -7.03 6.07 -4.90
CA ILE A 91 -7.93 5.61 -3.84
C ILE A 91 -8.78 6.80 -3.44
N LEU A 92 -10.11 6.61 -3.42
CA LEU A 92 -11.08 7.62 -3.09
C LEU A 92 -11.83 7.20 -1.82
N ASN A 93 -12.05 8.16 -0.92
CA ASN A 93 -12.88 8.01 0.25
C ASN A 93 -14.20 8.76 0.01
N VAL A 94 -15.22 8.06 -0.47
CA VAL A 94 -16.49 8.68 -0.91
C VAL A 94 -17.57 8.52 0.15
N PRO A 95 -18.49 9.50 0.30
CA PRO A 95 -19.70 9.29 1.10
C PRO A 95 -20.59 8.24 0.44
N SER A 96 -21.13 7.33 1.23
CA SER A 96 -22.02 6.27 0.74
C SER A 96 -23.24 6.11 1.63
N HIS A 97 -24.41 5.99 1.00
CA HIS A 97 -25.67 5.75 1.66
C HIS A 97 -25.78 4.29 2.10
N VAL A 98 -26.29 4.07 3.31
CA VAL A 98 -26.59 2.73 3.82
C VAL A 98 -28.08 2.47 3.70
N SER A 99 -28.47 1.48 2.90
CA SER A 99 -29.85 0.95 2.90
C SER A 99 -29.96 -0.24 3.84
N LEU A 100 -31.09 -0.34 4.53
CA LEU A 100 -31.51 -1.51 5.29
C LEU A 100 -32.85 -2.00 4.70
N GLY A 101 -32.78 -3.00 3.83
CA GLY A 101 -33.91 -3.40 2.98
C GLY A 101 -34.33 -2.24 2.07
N PHE A 102 -35.62 -1.90 2.10
CA PHE A 102 -36.21 -0.81 1.31
C PHE A 102 -36.03 0.59 1.92
N VAL A 103 -35.48 0.69 3.14
CA VAL A 103 -35.31 1.99 3.84
C VAL A 103 -33.87 2.48 3.68
N ALA A 104 -33.69 3.65 3.08
CA ALA A 104 -32.42 4.37 3.12
C ALA A 104 -32.25 4.98 4.52
N LEU A 105 -31.21 4.56 5.25
CA LEU A 105 -30.90 5.14 6.55
C LEU A 105 -30.27 6.53 6.36
N PRO A 106 -30.53 7.51 7.25
CA PRO A 106 -29.90 8.83 7.19
C PRO A 106 -28.40 8.82 7.56
N LEU A 107 -27.78 7.64 7.70
CA LEU A 107 -26.36 7.47 7.97
C LEU A 107 -25.58 7.42 6.66
N ARG A 108 -24.75 8.45 6.42
CA ARG A 108 -23.66 8.40 5.44
C ARG A 108 -22.46 7.71 6.08
N ARG A 109 -21.97 6.64 5.47
CA ARG A 109 -20.69 6.00 5.85
C ARG A 109 -19.63 6.34 4.80
N LYS A 110 -18.37 6.45 5.24
CA LYS A 110 -17.21 6.49 4.36
C LYS A 110 -17.08 5.16 3.61
N HIS A 111 -16.60 5.22 2.38
CA HIS A 111 -16.47 4.06 1.50
C HIS A 111 -15.21 4.21 0.64
N TRP A 112 -14.39 3.16 0.65
CA TRP A 112 -13.15 3.13 -0.11
C TRP A 112 -13.39 2.58 -1.53
N LEU A 113 -13.03 3.40 -2.52
CA LEU A 113 -13.12 3.11 -3.95
C LEU A 113 -11.69 3.16 -4.54
N ALA A 114 -11.32 2.18 -5.35
CA ALA A 114 -10.08 2.22 -6.13
C ALA A 114 -10.36 2.52 -7.61
N VAL A 115 -9.46 3.26 -8.26
CA VAL A 115 -9.44 3.48 -9.70
C VAL A 115 -8.05 3.14 -10.24
N ARG A 116 -7.98 2.39 -11.34
CA ARG A 116 -6.70 1.96 -11.93
C ARG A 116 -6.76 1.93 -13.45
N GLN A 117 -5.64 2.25 -14.10
CA GLN A 117 -5.46 2.05 -15.54
C GLN A 117 -5.11 0.58 -15.84
N LEU A 118 -5.81 -0.01 -16.81
CA LEU A 118 -5.58 -1.36 -17.33
C LEU A 118 -5.68 -1.29 -18.86
N GLY A 119 -4.60 -1.62 -19.57
CA GLY A 119 -4.57 -1.55 -21.04
C GLY A 119 -4.91 -0.16 -21.61
N GLY A 120 -4.37 0.90 -20.99
CA GLY A 120 -4.64 2.30 -21.39
C GLY A 120 -5.99 2.88 -20.93
N THR A 121 -6.94 2.04 -20.50
CA THR A 121 -8.28 2.47 -20.04
C THR A 121 -8.35 2.48 -18.52
N TYR A 122 -8.94 3.53 -17.93
CA TYR A 122 -9.23 3.62 -16.50
C TYR A 122 -10.52 2.88 -16.14
N TYR A 123 -10.47 2.15 -15.03
CA TYR A 123 -11.60 1.41 -14.47
C TYR A 123 -11.85 1.81 -13.02
N ASN A 124 -13.12 2.01 -12.71
CA ASN A 124 -13.66 2.06 -11.36
C ASN A 124 -13.72 0.62 -10.83
N LEU A 125 -13.02 0.36 -9.73
CA LEU A 125 -12.91 -0.93 -9.06
C LEU A 125 -13.68 -0.96 -7.73
N ASP A 126 -14.85 -0.30 -7.67
CA ASP A 126 -15.70 -0.35 -6.48
C ASP A 126 -16.15 -1.79 -6.16
N SER A 127 -15.85 -2.26 -4.96
CA SER A 127 -16.39 -3.49 -4.37
C SER A 127 -17.92 -3.61 -4.35
N LYS A 128 -18.67 -2.51 -4.50
CA LYS A 128 -20.14 -2.48 -4.62
C LYS A 128 -20.66 -2.76 -6.02
N LEU A 129 -19.81 -2.65 -7.04
CA LEU A 129 -20.17 -2.99 -8.41
C LEU A 129 -20.06 -4.50 -8.62
N ARG A 130 -20.90 -5.07 -9.50
CA ARG A 130 -20.83 -6.49 -9.86
C ARG A 130 -19.59 -6.85 -10.68
N ALA A 131 -18.97 -5.86 -11.32
CA ALA A 131 -17.77 -5.97 -12.13
C ALA A 131 -17.10 -4.58 -12.24
N PRO A 132 -15.80 -4.50 -12.61
CA PRO A 132 -15.13 -3.24 -12.92
C PRO A 132 -15.91 -2.38 -13.92
N ALA A 133 -16.23 -1.14 -13.56
CA ALA A 133 -16.89 -0.21 -14.46
C ALA A 133 -15.84 0.59 -15.25
N ARG A 134 -15.95 0.59 -16.58
CA ARG A 134 -15.08 1.38 -17.46
C ARG A 134 -15.36 2.86 -17.27
N ILE A 135 -14.32 3.65 -17.00
CA ILE A 135 -14.38 5.12 -16.97
C ILE A 135 -14.08 5.66 -18.37
N GLY A 136 -12.88 5.39 -18.89
CA GLY A 136 -12.45 5.92 -20.19
C GLY A 136 -10.93 6.13 -20.25
N GLY A 137 -10.50 7.16 -20.98
CA GLY A 137 -9.12 7.63 -21.00
C GLY A 137 -8.87 8.67 -19.90
N GLU A 138 -7.86 9.51 -20.12
CA GLU A 138 -7.46 10.53 -19.14
C GLU A 138 -8.49 11.65 -18.95
N ALA A 139 -9.17 12.07 -20.02
CA ALA A 139 -10.16 13.15 -19.96
C ALA A 139 -11.39 12.72 -19.16
N GLU A 140 -11.88 11.50 -19.40
CA GLU A 140 -13.00 10.91 -18.65
C GLU A 140 -12.62 10.66 -17.19
N LEU A 141 -11.36 10.28 -16.90
CA LEU A 141 -10.85 10.19 -15.54
C LEU A 141 -10.86 11.55 -14.82
N ARG A 142 -10.38 12.62 -15.47
CA ARG A 142 -10.38 13.97 -14.87
C ARG A 142 -11.81 14.43 -14.57
N ALA A 143 -12.75 14.22 -15.48
CA ALA A 143 -14.18 14.48 -15.25
C ALA A 143 -14.74 13.66 -14.07
N PHE A 144 -14.49 12.35 -14.05
CA PHE A 144 -14.91 11.45 -12.96
C PHE A 144 -14.39 11.90 -11.60
N LEU A 145 -13.10 12.26 -11.49
CA LEU A 145 -12.51 12.77 -10.26
C LEU A 145 -13.13 14.13 -9.86
N GLN A 146 -13.36 15.02 -10.83
CA GLN A 146 -13.97 16.33 -10.60
C GLN A 146 -15.37 16.21 -9.99
N ASP A 147 -16.20 15.27 -10.48
CA ASP A 147 -17.55 15.02 -9.96
C ASP A 147 -17.55 14.61 -8.48
N PHE A 148 -16.56 13.83 -8.04
CA PHE A 148 -16.39 13.48 -6.62
C PHE A 148 -15.86 14.65 -5.78
N LEU A 149 -14.94 15.46 -6.32
CA LEU A 149 -14.41 16.63 -5.62
C LEU A 149 -15.48 17.71 -5.43
N ALA A 150 -16.33 17.93 -6.44
CA ALA A 150 -17.44 18.90 -6.39
C ALA A 150 -18.47 18.60 -5.28
N GLN A 151 -18.64 17.34 -4.90
CA GLN A 151 -19.49 16.93 -3.78
C GLN A 151 -18.91 17.29 -2.39
N GLY A 152 -17.67 17.79 -2.32
CA GLY A 152 -16.99 18.30 -1.12
C GLY A 152 -16.54 17.23 -0.11
N LEU A 153 -17.30 16.15 0.04
CA LEU A 153 -17.12 15.09 1.03
C LEU A 153 -16.19 13.94 0.59
N CYS A 154 -15.66 13.97 -0.63
CA CYS A 154 -14.69 12.97 -1.12
C CYS A 154 -13.24 13.34 -0.78
N GLU A 155 -12.44 12.41 -0.25
CA GLU A 155 -10.97 12.54 -0.19
C GLU A 155 -10.34 11.71 -1.33
N VAL A 156 -9.32 12.24 -2.00
CA VAL A 156 -8.64 11.57 -3.12
C VAL A 156 -7.16 11.39 -2.77
N PHE A 157 -6.67 10.17 -2.97
CA PHE A 157 -5.29 9.76 -2.75
C PHE A 157 -4.70 9.26 -4.07
N LEU A 158 -3.51 9.76 -4.42
CA LEU A 158 -2.73 9.30 -5.56
C LEU A 158 -1.83 8.15 -5.09
N VAL A 159 -1.92 6.98 -5.74
CA VAL A 159 -1.00 5.87 -5.49
C VAL A 159 0.15 5.97 -6.48
N VAL A 160 1.36 6.20 -5.97
CA VAL A 160 2.57 6.46 -6.77
C VAL A 160 3.73 5.58 -6.29
N PRO A 161 4.75 5.31 -7.12
CA PRO A 161 6.02 4.77 -6.64
C PRO A 161 6.65 5.71 -5.62
N ARG A 162 7.32 5.20 -4.59
CA ARG A 162 7.93 6.03 -3.54
C ARG A 162 8.89 7.11 -4.10
N ALA A 163 9.69 6.78 -5.11
CA ALA A 163 10.59 7.75 -5.75
C ALA A 163 9.85 8.90 -6.47
N VAL A 164 8.62 8.68 -6.93
CA VAL A 164 7.76 9.71 -7.55
C VAL A 164 7.17 10.64 -6.48
N GLU A 165 6.80 10.10 -5.31
CA GLU A 165 6.42 10.92 -4.15
C GLU A 165 7.59 11.81 -3.71
N GLU A 166 8.76 11.22 -3.45
CA GLU A 166 9.96 11.92 -2.98
C GLU A 166 10.44 13.00 -3.97
N ALA A 167 10.30 12.78 -5.28
CA ALA A 167 10.62 13.75 -6.32
C ALA A 167 9.50 14.77 -6.62
N GLY A 168 8.29 14.60 -6.07
CA GLY A 168 7.12 15.42 -6.40
C GLY A 168 6.59 15.26 -7.84
N ALA A 169 7.10 14.29 -8.60
CA ALA A 169 6.92 14.18 -10.06
C ALA A 169 5.49 13.80 -10.52
N TRP A 170 4.58 13.56 -9.57
CA TRP A 170 3.15 13.36 -9.79
C TRP A 170 2.39 14.67 -10.08
N LEU A 171 2.99 15.83 -9.80
CA LEU A 171 2.44 17.17 -10.00
C LEU A 171 3.25 17.94 -11.04
N SER A 172 2.56 18.61 -11.98
CA SER A 172 3.22 19.55 -12.89
C SER A 172 3.70 20.80 -12.13
N PRO A 173 4.83 21.42 -12.55
CA PRO A 173 5.17 22.79 -12.13
C PRO A 173 4.04 23.77 -12.49
N GLU A 174 4.11 24.96 -11.89
CA GLU A 174 3.21 26.10 -12.15
C GLU A 174 3.65 26.92 -13.37
#